data_AF-A0A932KAR7-F1
#
_entry.id   AF-A0A932KAR7-F1
#
_cell.length_a   1.000
_cell.length_b   1.000
_cell.length_c   1.000
_cell.angle_alpha   90.00
_cell.angle_beta   90.00
_cell.angle_gamma   90.00
#
_symmetry.space_group_name_H-M   'P 1'
#
loop_
_entity.id
_entity.type
_entity.pdbx_description
1 polymer ?
#
loop_
_entity_poly.entity_id
_entity_poly.type
_entity_poly.pdbx_seq_one_letter_code
_entity_poly.pdbx_strand_id
1 'polypeptide(L)'
;MVPEFKDKREPGAKPFCSSSRPPESRAAGRRRACLPKREARRQVRGRILAVSLLGGLLFSTPAVAFFDVLDQLKRELSVEKKDNDPASALKELLRDLEESTVPTFIDVPPWAWYAKYVTSVATWKVVDGYRDAAGNRTGHFGPGDPITIAQMIKMALRAAKIDEEKCRGTVTHPGAVGHWSEKFILCAENRKFRMFKNGSLPSLERTTTRAEAVAIIHDAFREMVPPLSSPFPDTQGHRYEADIAYANIRGVITGDHDLRGNQLWRFRPDDPVTRAEAAKMLYEHLRTVILNAETAEAVVLDVSAKNYAFSPKTLTVRKGQFVTIRFRSTGRHTFTLPGLEINKLLANEIETVAFVPQKTGEFRFFCAVQEHQEKGMVGTLIVK
;
A
#
# COMPACT_ATOMS: atom_id res chain seq x y z
N MET A 1 31.35 61.74 29.15
CA MET A 1 31.34 62.99 28.36
C MET A 1 30.33 62.85 27.24
N VAL A 2 29.69 63.95 26.85
CA VAL A 2 28.70 64.07 25.76
C VAL A 2 29.19 65.22 24.87
N PRO A 3 29.25 65.02 23.54
CA PRO A 3 28.26 65.60 22.62
C PRO A 3 27.71 64.53 21.63
N GLU A 4 26.51 64.58 21.06
CA GLU A 4 25.51 65.62 20.75
C GLU A 4 25.49 66.12 19.28
N PHE A 5 24.42 65.73 18.55
CA PHE A 5 23.84 66.23 17.29
C PHE A 5 24.71 66.66 16.09
N LYS A 6 24.41 66.06 14.91
CA LYS A 6 23.63 66.74 13.85
C LYS A 6 23.05 65.80 12.78
N ASP A 7 21.97 66.27 12.15
CA ASP A 7 21.14 65.61 11.12
C ASP A 7 21.49 66.08 9.70
N LYS A 8 21.39 65.17 8.70
CA LYS A 8 21.21 65.50 7.28
C LYS A 8 20.44 64.41 6.51
N ARG A 9 19.47 64.87 5.71
CA ARG A 9 18.71 64.18 4.64
C ARG A 9 19.61 64.00 3.39
N GLU A 10 19.27 63.34 2.28
CA GLU A 10 18.10 62.69 1.63
C GLU A 10 18.68 61.88 0.42
N PRO A 11 17.96 61.44 -0.66
CA PRO A 11 16.56 61.01 -0.89
C PRO A 11 16.47 59.61 -1.59
N GLY A 12 15.25 59.10 -1.90
CA GLY A 12 15.09 58.11 -3.00
C GLY A 12 13.99 57.03 -2.92
N ALA A 13 12.84 57.33 -3.53
CA ALA A 13 11.86 56.46 -4.26
C ALA A 13 12.14 54.94 -4.46
N LYS A 14 11.15 54.02 -4.61
CA LYS A 14 9.67 54.07 -4.82
C LYS A 14 9.06 52.68 -4.50
N PRO A 15 7.74 52.54 -4.25
CA PRO A 15 6.81 52.09 -5.32
C PRO A 15 5.50 52.90 -5.37
N PHE A 16 4.52 52.47 -6.17
CA PHE A 16 3.39 53.31 -6.65
C PHE A 16 1.99 52.73 -6.38
N CYS A 17 0.98 53.59 -6.55
CA CYS A 17 -0.47 53.40 -6.37
C CYS A 17 -1.12 52.39 -7.38
N SER A 18 -2.41 52.02 -7.34
CA SER A 18 -3.59 52.85 -7.03
C SER A 18 -4.91 52.15 -6.64
N SER A 19 -5.92 53.00 -6.35
CA SER A 19 -7.26 52.75 -5.80
C SER A 19 -8.38 52.62 -6.87
N SER A 20 -9.62 52.23 -6.53
CA SER A 20 -10.75 53.17 -6.26
C SER A 20 -12.10 52.46 -5.93
N ARG A 21 -13.19 53.23 -5.68
CA ARG A 21 -14.61 52.84 -5.33
C ARG A 21 -15.60 53.74 -6.14
N PRO A 22 -16.93 53.92 -5.85
CA PRO A 22 -18.03 53.12 -5.23
C PRO A 22 -19.17 52.91 -6.31
N PRO A 23 -20.50 53.24 -6.21
CA PRO A 23 -21.51 53.33 -5.11
C PRO A 23 -22.94 52.68 -5.37
N GLU A 24 -23.73 52.60 -4.29
CA GLU A 24 -25.20 52.69 -4.06
C GLU A 24 -26.33 52.32 -5.08
N SER A 25 -27.40 51.69 -4.53
CA SER A 25 -28.83 52.04 -4.76
C SER A 25 -29.74 51.58 -3.57
N ARG A 26 -31.07 51.85 -3.58
CA ARG A 26 -31.94 51.89 -2.36
C ARG A 26 -33.22 51.01 -2.33
N ALA A 27 -33.43 50.35 -1.17
CA ALA A 27 -34.65 50.20 -0.33
C ALA A 27 -36.10 49.96 -0.89
N ALA A 28 -36.82 48.98 -0.29
CA ALA A 28 -38.17 49.08 0.36
C ALA A 28 -38.67 47.71 0.91
N GLY A 29 -39.57 47.62 1.92
CA GLY A 29 -40.12 46.29 2.34
C GLY A 29 -40.98 46.02 3.61
N ARG A 30 -41.29 46.97 4.51
CA ARG A 30 -42.30 46.91 5.61
C ARG A 30 -42.55 45.62 6.48
N ARG A 31 -42.06 45.68 7.74
CA ARG A 31 -42.79 45.55 9.05
C ARG A 31 -43.55 44.26 9.51
N ARG A 32 -43.09 43.76 10.68
CA ARG A 32 -43.80 43.43 11.96
C ARG A 32 -44.75 42.21 12.09
N ALA A 33 -44.41 41.34 13.06
CA ALA A 33 -45.30 40.75 14.08
C ALA A 33 -44.47 40.49 15.38
N CYS A 34 -45.09 40.24 16.55
CA CYS A 34 -44.39 40.22 17.85
C CYS A 34 -45.01 39.29 18.91
N LEU A 35 -44.16 38.66 19.75
CA LEU A 35 -44.44 38.13 21.12
C LEU A 35 -45.41 36.93 21.28
N PRO A 36 -45.46 36.22 22.44
CA PRO A 36 -44.35 35.80 23.32
C PRO A 36 -44.43 34.33 23.83
N LYS A 37 -43.50 33.95 24.71
CA LYS A 37 -43.39 32.68 25.47
C LYS A 37 -44.69 32.04 25.99
N ARG A 38 -44.68 30.69 26.10
CA ARG A 38 -45.13 29.96 27.31
C ARG A 38 -44.35 28.65 27.51
N GLU A 39 -44.12 28.28 28.77
CA GLU A 39 -43.50 27.01 29.18
C GLU A 39 -44.57 26.01 29.65
N ALA A 40 -44.36 24.71 29.45
CA ALA A 40 -45.11 23.65 30.14
C ALA A 40 -44.30 22.35 30.20
N ARG A 41 -44.18 21.75 31.40
CA ARG A 41 -43.63 20.40 31.61
C ARG A 41 -44.77 19.36 31.55
N ARG A 42 -44.57 18.21 30.90
CA ARG A 42 -44.66 16.88 31.56
C ARG A 42 -44.40 15.64 30.67
N GLN A 43 -43.66 14.71 31.27
CA GLN A 43 -43.76 13.24 31.24
C GLN A 43 -44.30 12.50 29.98
N VAL A 44 -43.37 11.82 29.31
CA VAL A 44 -43.34 10.35 29.13
C VAL A 44 -44.68 9.61 29.00
N ARG A 45 -44.92 9.04 27.81
CA ARG A 45 -45.46 7.68 27.63
C ARG A 45 -44.90 7.08 26.34
N GLY A 46 -44.33 5.88 26.43
CA GLY A 46 -43.65 5.24 25.30
C GLY A 46 -44.60 4.50 24.37
N ARG A 47 -44.21 4.38 23.10
CA ARG A 47 -44.66 3.34 22.17
C ARG A 47 -43.45 2.80 21.42
N ILE A 48 -43.19 1.51 21.55
CA ILE A 48 -42.18 0.81 20.74
C ILE A 48 -42.80 0.65 19.34
N LEU A 49 -42.12 1.19 18.34
CA LEU A 49 -42.49 1.03 16.93
C LEU A 49 -41.60 -0.08 16.35
N ALA A 50 -42.14 -1.28 16.28
CA ALA A 50 -41.46 -2.41 15.65
C ALA A 50 -41.38 -2.18 14.14
N VAL A 51 -40.18 -1.86 13.64
CA VAL A 51 -39.92 -1.75 12.21
C VAL A 51 -39.63 -3.16 11.67
N SER A 52 -40.58 -3.73 10.94
CA SER A 52 -40.44 -5.04 10.32
C SER A 52 -39.35 -5.01 9.24
N LEU A 53 -38.23 -5.71 9.47
CA LEU A 53 -37.30 -6.04 8.38
C LEU A 53 -37.92 -7.13 7.50
N LEU A 54 -38.12 -6.82 6.22
CA LEU A 54 -38.48 -7.80 5.20
C LEU A 54 -37.83 -7.41 3.86
N GLY A 55 -37.37 -8.40 3.09
CA GLY A 55 -37.10 -8.24 1.65
C GLY A 55 -35.82 -7.48 1.26
N GLY A 56 -34.66 -7.88 1.79
CA GLY A 56 -33.35 -7.29 1.47
C GLY A 56 -32.29 -8.28 0.97
N LEU A 57 -32.65 -9.22 0.09
CA LEU A 57 -31.71 -10.22 -0.46
C LEU A 57 -30.71 -9.61 -1.46
N LEU A 58 -29.75 -8.86 -0.93
CA LEU A 58 -28.50 -8.56 -1.62
C LEU A 58 -27.68 -9.86 -1.68
N PHE A 59 -27.49 -10.40 -2.89
CA PHE A 59 -26.54 -11.49 -3.13
C PHE A 59 -25.11 -10.97 -3.04
N SER A 60 -24.64 -10.69 -1.81
CA SER A 60 -23.24 -10.38 -1.54
C SER A 60 -22.39 -11.59 -1.93
N THR A 61 -21.60 -11.45 -3.00
CA THR A 61 -20.73 -12.56 -3.42
C THR A 61 -19.72 -12.83 -2.30
N PRO A 62 -19.38 -14.09 -1.95
CA PRO A 62 -18.41 -14.34 -0.88
C PRO A 62 -16.97 -13.82 -1.12
N ALA A 63 -16.70 -13.14 -2.26
CA ALA A 63 -15.52 -12.30 -2.44
C ALA A 63 -15.49 -11.11 -1.47
N VAL A 64 -16.68 -10.59 -1.16
CA VAL A 64 -16.91 -9.51 -0.22
C VAL A 64 -16.84 -10.07 1.20
N ALA A 65 -17.50 -11.20 1.48
CA ALA A 65 -17.58 -11.82 2.81
C ALA A 65 -16.25 -11.91 3.58
N PHE A 66 -15.14 -12.42 3.00
CA PHE A 66 -13.85 -12.47 3.74
C PHE A 66 -13.26 -11.09 4.07
N PHE A 67 -13.54 -10.07 3.26
CA PHE A 67 -13.05 -8.70 3.48
C PHE A 67 -14.01 -7.86 4.30
N ASP A 68 -15.32 -8.10 4.20
CA ASP A 68 -16.31 -7.64 5.19
C ASP A 68 -16.00 -8.24 6.56
N VAL A 69 -15.58 -9.51 6.63
CA VAL A 69 -15.05 -10.18 7.82
C VAL A 69 -13.78 -9.52 8.33
N LEU A 70 -12.80 -9.20 7.49
CA LEU A 70 -11.60 -8.46 7.94
C LEU A 70 -11.91 -7.04 8.42
N ASP A 71 -12.77 -6.31 7.72
CA ASP A 71 -13.22 -4.98 8.14
C ASP A 71 -14.17 -5.06 9.36
N GLN A 72 -14.89 -6.16 9.55
CA GLN A 72 -15.69 -6.44 10.74
C GLN A 72 -14.76 -6.76 11.91
N LEU A 73 -13.76 -7.62 11.75
CA LEU A 73 -12.69 -7.86 12.73
C LEU A 73 -12.02 -6.54 13.11
N LYS A 74 -11.75 -5.67 12.14
CA LYS A 74 -11.13 -4.35 12.35
C LYS A 74 -12.06 -3.35 13.06
N ARG A 75 -13.37 -3.42 12.81
CA ARG A 75 -14.39 -2.66 13.56
C ARG A 75 -14.51 -3.21 14.99
N GLU A 76 -14.62 -4.51 15.16
CA GLU A 76 -14.77 -5.20 16.44
C GLU A 76 -13.53 -5.01 17.31
N LEU A 77 -12.31 -5.28 16.82
CA LEU A 77 -11.05 -4.97 17.52
C LEU A 77 -10.88 -3.46 17.87
N SER A 78 -11.57 -2.55 17.17
CA SER A 78 -11.59 -1.12 17.51
C SER A 78 -12.64 -0.75 18.57
N VAL A 79 -13.66 -1.59 18.76
CA VAL A 79 -14.77 -1.44 19.72
C VAL A 79 -14.51 -2.24 21.01
N GLU A 80 -13.90 -3.42 20.91
CA GLU A 80 -13.59 -4.41 21.95
C GLU A 80 -12.42 -3.99 22.86
N LYS A 81 -12.27 -2.68 23.10
CA LYS A 81 -11.60 -2.16 24.29
C LYS A 81 -12.48 -2.23 25.55
N LYS A 82 -13.61 -2.93 25.47
CA LYS A 82 -14.49 -3.30 26.58
C LYS A 82 -15.01 -4.73 26.39
N ASP A 83 -14.67 -5.55 27.36
CA ASP A 83 -15.55 -6.57 27.94
C ASP A 83 -16.07 -7.69 27.01
N ASN A 84 -15.16 -8.45 26.37
CA ASN A 84 -15.27 -9.92 26.19
C ASN A 84 -13.92 -10.54 25.71
N ASP A 85 -13.87 -11.88 25.57
CA ASP A 85 -12.68 -12.64 25.16
C ASP A 85 -12.52 -12.73 23.62
N PRO A 86 -11.52 -12.05 23.01
CA PRO A 86 -11.33 -12.05 21.56
C PRO A 86 -10.86 -13.40 20.99
N ALA A 87 -10.34 -14.31 21.83
CA ALA A 87 -9.94 -15.64 21.37
C ALA A 87 -11.15 -16.49 20.93
N SER A 88 -12.34 -16.22 21.49
CA SER A 88 -13.57 -16.93 21.17
C SER A 88 -14.19 -16.48 19.85
N ALA A 89 -14.24 -15.17 19.57
CA ALA A 89 -14.73 -14.64 18.29
C ALA A 89 -13.88 -15.09 17.10
N LEU A 90 -12.54 -15.04 17.24
CA LEU A 90 -11.60 -15.56 16.24
C LEU A 90 -11.80 -17.07 15.96
N LYS A 91 -12.25 -17.84 16.96
CA LYS A 91 -12.41 -19.30 16.86
C LYS A 91 -13.67 -19.72 16.12
N GLU A 92 -14.80 -19.02 16.29
CA GLU A 92 -15.98 -19.24 15.44
C GLU A 92 -15.71 -18.79 14.00
N LEU A 93 -15.01 -17.66 13.82
CA LEU A 93 -14.63 -17.14 12.51
C LEU A 93 -13.70 -18.11 11.74
N LEU A 94 -12.79 -18.80 12.44
CA LEU A 94 -11.97 -19.86 11.86
C LEU A 94 -12.79 -21.07 11.42
N ARG A 95 -13.78 -21.50 12.23
CA ARG A 95 -14.69 -22.61 11.87
C ARG A 95 -15.50 -22.29 10.61
N ASP A 96 -16.02 -21.07 10.49
CA ASP A 96 -16.82 -20.66 9.32
C ASP A 96 -15.95 -20.51 8.05
N LEU A 97 -14.64 -20.29 8.21
CA LEU A 97 -13.64 -20.39 7.14
C LEU A 97 -13.35 -21.85 6.75
N GLU A 98 -13.32 -22.78 7.72
CA GLU A 98 -13.16 -24.22 7.50
C GLU A 98 -14.40 -24.87 6.85
N GLU A 99 -15.62 -24.39 7.14
CA GLU A 99 -16.86 -24.81 6.46
C GLU A 99 -16.98 -24.27 5.02
N SER A 100 -16.19 -23.25 4.66
CA SER A 100 -16.18 -22.76 3.27
C SER A 100 -15.46 -23.78 2.36
N THR A 101 -16.13 -24.24 1.30
CA THR A 101 -15.53 -25.21 0.35
C THR A 101 -14.34 -24.58 -0.37
N VAL A 102 -13.14 -24.85 0.14
CA VAL A 102 -11.87 -24.35 -0.38
C VAL A 102 -11.77 -24.66 -1.89
N PRO A 103 -11.59 -23.67 -2.78
CA PRO A 103 -11.58 -23.89 -4.22
C PRO A 103 -10.31 -24.65 -4.65
N THR A 104 -10.43 -25.97 -4.75
CA THR A 104 -9.40 -26.87 -5.28
C THR A 104 -9.37 -26.81 -6.81
N PHE A 105 -8.16 -26.70 -7.38
CA PHE A 105 -7.95 -26.86 -8.82
C PHE A 105 -7.23 -28.18 -9.11
N ILE A 106 -7.59 -28.85 -10.20
CA ILE A 106 -7.11 -30.19 -10.60
C ILE A 106 -5.59 -30.19 -10.82
N ASP A 107 -5.05 -29.07 -11.28
CA ASP A 107 -3.64 -28.82 -11.60
C ASP A 107 -2.86 -28.08 -10.50
N VAL A 108 -3.44 -27.94 -9.30
CA VAL A 108 -2.79 -27.30 -8.13
C VAL A 108 -2.67 -28.31 -6.99
N PRO A 109 -1.69 -29.24 -7.06
CA PRO A 109 -1.52 -30.25 -6.02
C PRO A 109 -1.04 -29.62 -4.70
N PRO A 110 -1.52 -30.09 -3.52
CA PRO A 110 -1.26 -29.42 -2.23
C PRO A 110 0.21 -29.20 -1.85
N TRP A 111 1.12 -30.02 -2.37
CA TRP A 111 2.57 -29.94 -2.13
C TRP A 111 3.32 -28.98 -3.07
N ALA A 112 2.65 -28.39 -4.07
CA ALA A 112 3.28 -27.38 -4.91
C ALA A 112 3.59 -26.10 -4.12
N TRP A 113 4.74 -25.46 -4.39
CA TRP A 113 5.14 -24.22 -3.70
C TRP A 113 4.10 -23.09 -3.84
N TYR A 114 3.32 -23.11 -4.93
CA TYR A 114 2.26 -22.15 -5.22
C TYR A 114 0.89 -22.50 -4.63
N ALA A 115 0.67 -23.73 -4.13
CA ALA A 115 -0.65 -24.22 -3.77
C ALA A 115 -1.37 -23.31 -2.75
N LYS A 116 -0.73 -23.04 -1.60
CA LYS A 116 -1.27 -22.14 -0.57
C LYS A 116 -1.61 -20.74 -1.11
N TYR A 117 -0.81 -20.22 -2.05
CA TYR A 117 -0.97 -18.89 -2.61
C TYR A 117 -2.17 -18.84 -3.55
N VAL A 118 -2.22 -19.74 -4.54
CA VAL A 118 -3.31 -19.87 -5.51
C VAL A 118 -4.65 -20.14 -4.81
N THR A 119 -4.67 -21.08 -3.86
CA THR A 119 -5.86 -21.41 -3.08
C THR A 119 -6.36 -20.20 -2.29
N SER A 120 -5.48 -19.47 -1.59
CA SER A 120 -5.88 -18.29 -0.82
C SER A 120 -6.49 -17.19 -1.71
N VAL A 121 -5.84 -16.83 -2.82
CA VAL A 121 -6.36 -15.78 -3.71
C VAL A 121 -7.62 -16.23 -4.48
N ALA A 122 -7.86 -17.54 -4.61
CA ALA A 122 -9.10 -18.11 -5.13
C ALA A 122 -10.24 -18.07 -4.09
N THR A 123 -9.98 -18.40 -2.82
CA THR A 123 -10.94 -18.22 -1.71
C THR A 123 -11.38 -16.76 -1.61
N TRP A 124 -10.44 -15.82 -1.73
CA TRP A 124 -10.70 -14.37 -1.77
C TRP A 124 -11.34 -13.86 -3.08
N LYS A 125 -11.55 -14.76 -4.05
CA LYS A 125 -12.12 -14.56 -5.40
C LYS A 125 -11.41 -13.49 -6.24
N VAL A 126 -10.11 -13.32 -6.01
CA VAL A 126 -9.21 -12.58 -6.90
C VAL A 126 -9.04 -13.35 -8.21
N VAL A 127 -8.98 -14.68 -8.13
CA VAL A 127 -8.93 -15.60 -9.29
C VAL A 127 -10.10 -16.58 -9.29
N ASP A 128 -10.45 -17.08 -10.48
CA ASP A 128 -11.59 -17.98 -10.73
C ASP A 128 -11.18 -19.34 -11.34
N GLY A 129 -9.90 -19.53 -11.68
CA GLY A 129 -9.43 -20.55 -12.61
C GLY A 129 -9.70 -20.20 -14.07
N TYR A 130 -9.60 -21.19 -14.95
CA TYR A 130 -10.06 -21.11 -16.34
C TYR A 130 -11.56 -21.40 -16.47
N ARG A 131 -12.12 -20.93 -17.58
CA ARG A 131 -13.50 -21.20 -17.98
C ARG A 131 -13.56 -21.72 -19.42
N ASP A 132 -14.54 -22.56 -19.71
CA ASP A 132 -14.82 -23.00 -21.08
C ASP A 132 -15.50 -21.89 -21.91
N ALA A 133 -15.76 -22.16 -23.20
CA ALA A 133 -16.44 -21.23 -24.09
C ALA A 133 -17.92 -20.97 -23.72
N ALA A 134 -18.52 -21.79 -22.85
CA ALA A 134 -19.85 -21.60 -22.30
C ALA A 134 -19.85 -20.84 -20.95
N GLY A 135 -18.66 -20.49 -20.43
CA GLY A 135 -18.47 -19.77 -19.18
C GLY A 135 -18.40 -20.64 -17.92
N ASN A 136 -18.49 -21.96 -18.01
CA ASN A 136 -18.36 -22.87 -16.86
C ASN A 136 -16.90 -22.91 -16.39
N ARG A 137 -16.65 -23.14 -15.10
CA ARG A 137 -15.28 -23.37 -14.60
C ARG A 137 -14.77 -24.73 -15.06
N THR A 138 -13.56 -24.79 -15.60
CA THR A 138 -12.94 -26.06 -16.05
C THR A 138 -12.32 -26.87 -14.92
N GLY A 139 -12.20 -26.30 -13.72
CA GLY A 139 -11.45 -26.90 -12.60
C GLY A 139 -9.93 -26.72 -12.69
N HIS A 140 -9.40 -26.12 -13.76
CA HIS A 140 -7.97 -25.85 -13.94
C HIS A 140 -7.61 -24.40 -13.58
N PHE A 141 -6.41 -24.19 -13.04
CA PHE A 141 -5.84 -22.87 -12.78
C PHE A 141 -4.81 -22.46 -13.83
N GLY A 142 -4.04 -23.40 -14.40
CA GLY A 142 -2.90 -23.10 -15.27
C GLY A 142 -1.74 -22.43 -14.52
N PRO A 143 -1.12 -23.08 -13.52
CA PRO A 143 -0.12 -22.42 -12.66
C PRO A 143 1.14 -21.98 -13.41
N GLY A 144 1.58 -22.77 -14.40
CA GLY A 144 2.78 -22.47 -15.21
C GLY A 144 2.53 -21.50 -16.37
N ASP A 145 1.29 -21.20 -16.72
CA ASP A 145 0.98 -20.42 -17.92
C ASP A 145 1.28 -18.92 -17.70
N PRO A 146 1.75 -18.20 -18.74
CA PRO A 146 1.99 -16.76 -18.67
C PRO A 146 0.68 -15.97 -18.49
N ILE A 147 0.74 -14.85 -17.76
CA ILE A 147 -0.42 -13.97 -17.54
C ILE A 147 -0.41 -12.75 -18.49
N THR A 148 -1.54 -12.47 -19.15
CA THR A 148 -1.67 -11.26 -20.00
C THR A 148 -1.89 -10.01 -19.16
N ILE A 149 -1.60 -8.82 -19.72
CA ILE A 149 -1.77 -7.54 -19.00
C ILE A 149 -3.22 -7.37 -18.52
N ALA A 150 -4.20 -7.68 -19.38
CA ALA A 150 -5.62 -7.62 -19.00
C ALA A 150 -5.95 -8.53 -17.81
N GLN A 151 -5.39 -9.76 -17.78
CA GLN A 151 -5.57 -10.70 -16.68
C GLN A 151 -4.92 -10.18 -15.39
N MET A 152 -3.70 -9.63 -15.47
CA MET A 152 -2.98 -9.10 -14.31
C MET A 152 -3.64 -7.84 -13.73
N ILE A 153 -4.10 -6.90 -14.57
CA ILE A 153 -4.88 -5.72 -14.14
C ILE A 153 -6.17 -6.16 -13.45
N LYS A 154 -6.92 -7.11 -14.02
CA LYS A 154 -8.13 -7.68 -13.40
C LYS A 154 -7.85 -8.26 -12.02
N MET A 155 -6.80 -9.06 -11.89
CA MET A 155 -6.43 -9.67 -10.60
C MET A 155 -6.02 -8.62 -9.57
N ALA A 156 -5.21 -7.63 -9.95
CA ALA A 156 -4.81 -6.56 -9.04
C ALA A 156 -5.97 -5.66 -8.59
N LEU A 157 -6.89 -5.29 -9.50
CA LEU A 157 -8.09 -4.51 -9.15
C LEU A 157 -9.03 -5.27 -8.20
N ARG A 158 -9.20 -6.58 -8.41
CA ARG A 158 -10.00 -7.45 -7.50
C ARG A 158 -9.34 -7.64 -6.14
N ALA A 159 -8.01 -7.77 -6.09
CA ALA A 159 -7.27 -7.79 -4.83
C ALA A 159 -7.42 -6.47 -4.08
N ALA A 160 -7.36 -5.33 -4.77
CA ALA A 160 -7.60 -3.99 -4.23
C ALA A 160 -9.09 -3.66 -3.98
N LYS A 161 -10.00 -4.65 -4.12
CA LYS A 161 -11.47 -4.54 -3.95
C LYS A 161 -12.11 -3.36 -4.69
N ILE A 162 -11.64 -3.11 -5.90
CA ILE A 162 -12.22 -2.08 -6.77
C ILE A 162 -13.52 -2.62 -7.38
N ASP A 163 -14.63 -1.96 -7.05
CA ASP A 163 -15.90 -2.21 -7.70
C ASP A 163 -15.84 -1.72 -9.15
N GLU A 164 -15.72 -2.70 -10.06
CA GLU A 164 -15.59 -2.56 -11.50
C GLU A 164 -16.78 -1.78 -12.12
N GLU A 165 -17.99 -1.89 -11.54
CA GLU A 165 -19.21 -1.23 -12.03
C GLU A 165 -19.31 0.25 -11.61
N LYS A 166 -18.47 0.69 -10.64
CA LYS A 166 -18.39 2.11 -10.24
C LYS A 166 -17.43 2.92 -11.11
N CYS A 167 -16.66 2.29 -11.99
CA CYS A 167 -15.76 2.95 -12.94
C CYS A 167 -16.55 3.55 -14.11
N ARG A 168 -16.81 4.87 -14.08
CA ARG A 168 -17.57 5.58 -15.11
C ARG A 168 -16.66 6.21 -16.17
N GLY A 169 -17.21 6.42 -17.37
CA GLY A 169 -16.53 7.03 -18.52
C GLY A 169 -16.58 6.12 -19.75
N THR A 170 -15.82 6.50 -20.78
CA THR A 170 -15.56 5.68 -21.96
C THR A 170 -14.09 5.28 -21.92
N VAL A 171 -13.76 4.01 -22.21
CA VAL A 171 -12.37 3.56 -22.27
C VAL A 171 -11.61 4.26 -23.40
N THR A 172 -10.36 4.65 -23.18
CA THR A 172 -9.55 5.33 -24.22
C THR A 172 -8.61 4.38 -24.96
N HIS A 173 -8.22 3.28 -24.32
CA HIS A 173 -7.36 2.26 -24.89
C HIS A 173 -8.06 1.50 -26.04
N PRO A 174 -7.60 1.61 -27.29
CA PRO A 174 -8.34 1.08 -28.45
C PRO A 174 -8.49 -0.45 -28.40
N GLY A 175 -7.46 -1.17 -27.95
CA GLY A 175 -7.51 -2.63 -27.76
C GLY A 175 -8.40 -3.10 -26.60
N ALA A 176 -9.04 -2.19 -25.86
CA ALA A 176 -10.01 -2.54 -24.80
C ALA A 176 -11.47 -2.46 -25.26
N VAL A 177 -11.76 -1.76 -26.37
CA VAL A 177 -13.14 -1.53 -26.85
C VAL A 177 -13.75 -2.84 -27.34
N GLY A 178 -14.88 -3.23 -26.77
CA GLY A 178 -15.54 -4.51 -27.03
C GLY A 178 -14.77 -5.74 -26.48
N HIS A 179 -13.68 -5.53 -25.74
CA HIS A 179 -12.87 -6.60 -25.18
C HIS A 179 -13.43 -7.07 -23.82
N TRP A 180 -13.22 -8.33 -23.45
CA TRP A 180 -13.71 -8.87 -22.17
C TRP A 180 -13.17 -8.09 -20.95
N SER A 181 -12.03 -7.40 -21.11
CA SER A 181 -11.39 -6.62 -20.06
C SER A 181 -11.82 -5.14 -20.01
N GLU A 182 -12.74 -4.67 -20.87
CA GLU A 182 -13.04 -3.24 -21.07
C GLU A 182 -13.19 -2.44 -19.75
N LYS A 183 -14.08 -2.90 -18.85
CA LYS A 183 -14.33 -2.25 -17.55
C LYS A 183 -13.08 -2.18 -16.67
N PHE A 184 -12.24 -3.21 -16.69
CA PHE A 184 -11.00 -3.27 -15.92
C PHE A 184 -9.96 -2.26 -16.43
N ILE A 185 -9.89 -2.07 -17.75
CA ILE A 185 -9.02 -1.06 -18.35
C ILE A 185 -9.55 0.35 -18.07
N LEU A 186 -10.86 0.59 -18.20
CA LEU A 186 -11.49 1.84 -17.80
C LEU A 186 -11.25 2.17 -16.32
N CYS A 187 -11.25 1.18 -15.42
CA CYS A 187 -10.83 1.35 -14.03
C CYS A 187 -9.35 1.73 -13.90
N ALA A 188 -8.45 1.09 -14.64
CA ALA A 188 -7.02 1.36 -14.61
C ALA A 188 -6.65 2.75 -15.18
N GLU A 189 -7.32 3.18 -16.25
CA GLU A 189 -7.24 4.54 -16.81
C GLU A 189 -7.74 5.58 -15.79
N ASN A 190 -8.93 5.39 -15.22
CA ASN A 190 -9.48 6.26 -14.17
C ASN A 190 -8.60 6.31 -12.91
N ARG A 191 -7.83 5.25 -12.62
CA ARG A 191 -6.83 5.20 -11.53
C ARG A 191 -5.45 5.70 -11.96
N LYS A 192 -5.26 6.08 -13.22
CA LYS A 192 -4.02 6.64 -13.81
C LYS A 192 -2.81 5.71 -13.67
N PHE A 193 -3.00 4.41 -13.94
CA PHE A 193 -1.93 3.40 -13.96
C PHE A 193 -0.74 3.87 -14.83
N ARG A 194 0.48 3.72 -14.31
CA ARG A 194 1.74 4.25 -14.88
C ARG A 194 2.13 3.63 -16.22
N MET A 195 1.59 2.46 -16.54
CA MET A 195 1.76 1.84 -17.87
C MET A 195 0.94 2.49 -18.99
N PHE A 196 -0.09 3.29 -18.67
CA PHE A 196 -0.90 4.04 -19.66
C PHE A 196 -0.53 5.53 -19.77
N LYS A 197 0.53 5.96 -19.05
CA LYS A 197 1.01 7.36 -19.11
C LYS A 197 1.79 7.62 -20.40
N ASN A 198 1.87 8.89 -20.77
CA ASN A 198 2.66 9.40 -21.91
C ASN A 198 2.29 8.76 -23.27
N GLY A 199 1.03 8.35 -23.47
CA GLY A 199 0.58 7.72 -24.71
C GLY A 199 0.97 6.24 -24.88
N SER A 200 1.49 5.61 -23.82
CA SER A 200 1.79 4.17 -23.80
C SER A 200 0.50 3.34 -23.85
N LEU A 201 0.34 2.53 -24.91
CA LEU A 201 -0.81 1.65 -25.14
C LEU A 201 -0.31 0.21 -25.36
N PRO A 202 0.08 -0.51 -24.29
CA PRO A 202 0.60 -1.87 -24.42
C PRO A 202 -0.50 -2.86 -24.82
N SER A 203 -0.18 -3.82 -25.70
CA SER A 203 -1.14 -4.88 -26.08
C SER A 203 -1.65 -5.62 -24.85
N LEU A 204 -2.96 -5.65 -24.65
CA LEU A 204 -3.58 -6.20 -23.46
C LEU A 204 -3.40 -7.72 -23.33
N GLU A 205 -3.24 -8.40 -24.46
CA GLU A 205 -3.07 -9.84 -24.57
C GLU A 205 -1.61 -10.29 -24.69
N ARG A 206 -0.63 -9.37 -24.71
CA ARG A 206 0.77 -9.81 -24.51
C ARG A 206 1.02 -10.21 -23.06
N THR A 207 2.01 -11.07 -22.85
CA THR A 207 2.47 -11.45 -21.51
C THR A 207 2.94 -10.23 -20.72
N THR A 208 2.64 -10.23 -19.41
CA THR A 208 3.08 -9.24 -18.43
C THR A 208 4.49 -9.58 -17.96
N THR A 209 5.40 -8.60 -17.87
CA THR A 209 6.71 -8.84 -17.26
C THR A 209 6.63 -8.85 -15.73
N ARG A 210 7.63 -9.43 -15.07
CA ARG A 210 7.71 -9.48 -13.59
C ARG A 210 7.73 -8.09 -12.97
N ALA A 211 8.41 -7.12 -13.58
CA ALA A 211 8.42 -5.73 -13.14
C ALA A 211 7.07 -5.03 -13.37
N GLU A 212 6.40 -5.30 -14.49
CA GLU A 212 5.06 -4.76 -14.75
C GLU A 212 4.01 -5.30 -13.78
N ALA A 213 4.07 -6.58 -13.42
CA ALA A 213 3.14 -7.17 -12.45
C ALA A 213 3.23 -6.47 -11.08
N VAL A 214 4.44 -6.17 -10.61
CA VAL A 214 4.65 -5.42 -9.36
C VAL A 214 4.10 -3.97 -9.48
N ALA A 215 4.38 -3.28 -10.59
CA ALA A 215 3.86 -1.92 -10.81
C ALA A 215 2.33 -1.86 -10.92
N ILE A 216 1.70 -2.85 -11.57
CA ILE A 216 0.23 -3.02 -11.64
C ILE A 216 -0.37 -3.18 -10.24
N ILE A 217 0.27 -3.96 -9.36
CA ILE A 217 -0.18 -4.14 -7.97
C ILE A 217 -0.15 -2.81 -7.23
N HIS A 218 0.98 -2.11 -7.22
CA HIS A 218 1.11 -0.82 -6.54
C HIS A 218 0.11 0.22 -7.08
N ASP A 219 -0.14 0.26 -8.39
CA ASP A 219 -1.11 1.17 -9.00
C ASP A 219 -2.57 0.81 -8.67
N ALA A 220 -2.90 -0.48 -8.59
CA ALA A 220 -4.21 -0.95 -8.16
C ALA A 220 -4.50 -0.52 -6.72
N PHE A 221 -3.54 -0.70 -5.81
CA PHE A 221 -3.64 -0.29 -4.41
C PHE A 221 -3.39 1.21 -4.18
N ARG A 222 -3.01 1.99 -5.21
CA ARG A 222 -2.68 3.43 -5.17
C ARG A 222 -1.53 3.76 -4.20
N GLU A 223 -0.52 2.92 -4.16
CA GLU A 223 0.61 3.10 -3.25
C GLU A 223 1.56 4.21 -3.69
N MET A 224 2.02 5.01 -2.73
CA MET A 224 3.06 6.00 -2.96
C MET A 224 4.44 5.32 -2.88
N VAL A 225 4.87 4.74 -4.00
CA VAL A 225 6.16 4.05 -4.12
C VAL A 225 7.31 5.06 -3.91
N PRO A 226 8.13 4.93 -2.84
CA PRO A 226 9.27 5.80 -2.62
C PRO A 226 10.40 5.54 -3.63
N PRO A 227 11.23 6.54 -3.98
CA PRO A 227 12.34 6.39 -4.93
C PRO A 227 13.51 5.63 -4.29
N LEU A 228 13.37 4.31 -4.20
CA LEU A 228 14.38 3.40 -3.65
C LEU A 228 15.21 2.76 -4.78
N SER A 229 16.50 2.56 -4.52
CA SER A 229 17.33 1.68 -5.36
C SER A 229 17.05 0.22 -5.03
N SER A 230 17.07 -0.63 -6.05
CA SER A 230 16.86 -2.07 -5.91
C SER A 230 18.14 -2.79 -5.48
N PRO A 231 18.06 -3.86 -4.65
CA PRO A 231 19.22 -4.68 -4.31
C PRO A 231 19.64 -5.63 -5.45
N PHE A 232 18.85 -5.76 -6.52
CA PHE A 232 19.11 -6.66 -7.64
C PHE A 232 19.82 -5.89 -8.78
N PRO A 233 21.11 -6.15 -9.09
CA PRO A 233 21.85 -5.37 -10.08
C PRO A 233 21.26 -5.42 -11.49
N ASP A 234 20.54 -6.49 -11.84
CA ASP A 234 19.85 -6.63 -13.13
C ASP A 234 18.57 -5.78 -13.27
N THR A 235 18.33 -4.87 -12.32
CA THR A 235 17.19 -3.93 -12.33
C THR A 235 17.61 -2.46 -12.30
N GLN A 236 18.92 -2.18 -12.25
CA GLN A 236 19.45 -0.81 -12.15
C GLN A 236 19.05 0.03 -13.38
N GLY A 237 18.42 1.18 -13.16
CA GLY A 237 17.93 2.06 -14.23
C GLY A 237 16.66 1.58 -14.92
N HIS A 238 16.07 0.45 -14.51
CA HIS A 238 14.79 0.00 -15.03
C HIS A 238 13.66 0.94 -14.61
N ARG A 239 12.67 1.18 -15.49
CA ARG A 239 11.56 2.14 -15.25
C ARG A 239 10.66 1.82 -14.04
N TYR A 240 10.81 0.62 -13.47
CA TYR A 240 10.13 0.14 -12.26
C TYR A 240 11.12 -0.34 -11.18
N GLU A 241 12.40 0.10 -11.20
CA GLU A 241 13.40 -0.25 -10.17
C GLU A 241 12.88 0.06 -8.75
N ALA A 242 12.29 1.24 -8.56
CA ALA A 242 11.72 1.65 -7.27
C ALA A 242 10.53 0.77 -6.83
N ASP A 243 9.72 0.27 -7.76
CA ASP A 243 8.66 -0.70 -7.45
C ASP A 243 9.25 -2.03 -7.00
N ILE A 244 10.27 -2.54 -7.72
CA ILE A 244 10.94 -3.79 -7.37
C ILE A 244 11.59 -3.66 -5.98
N ALA A 245 12.31 -2.57 -5.72
CA ALA A 245 12.86 -2.25 -4.41
C ALA A 245 11.77 -2.22 -3.31
N TYR A 246 10.67 -1.48 -3.54
CA TYR A 246 9.58 -1.31 -2.58
C TYR A 246 8.78 -2.60 -2.33
N ALA A 247 8.67 -3.49 -3.31
CA ALA A 247 8.07 -4.81 -3.15
C ALA A 247 9.02 -5.76 -2.39
N ASN A 248 10.33 -5.68 -2.63
CA ASN A 248 11.32 -6.51 -1.96
C ASN A 248 11.45 -6.19 -0.47
N ILE A 249 11.61 -4.92 -0.09
CA ILE A 249 11.79 -4.53 1.33
C ILE A 249 10.55 -4.80 2.21
N ARG A 250 9.40 -5.08 1.59
CA ARG A 250 8.16 -5.50 2.24
C ARG A 250 7.95 -7.02 2.23
N GLY A 251 8.81 -7.78 1.56
CA GLY A 251 8.74 -9.25 1.47
C GLY A 251 7.78 -9.79 0.41
N VAL A 252 7.27 -8.95 -0.50
CA VAL A 252 6.37 -9.36 -1.59
C VAL A 252 7.14 -10.14 -2.66
N ILE A 253 8.41 -9.79 -2.88
CA ILE A 253 9.33 -10.48 -3.79
C ILE A 253 10.70 -10.70 -3.14
N THR A 254 11.39 -11.77 -3.52
CA THR A 254 12.66 -12.21 -2.92
C THR A 254 13.83 -12.26 -3.91
N GLY A 255 13.57 -12.05 -5.21
CA GLY A 255 14.51 -12.41 -6.27
C GLY A 255 14.66 -13.93 -6.46
N ASP A 256 15.48 -14.31 -7.42
CA ASP A 256 15.81 -15.69 -7.75
C ASP A 256 16.73 -16.32 -6.71
N HIS A 257 16.61 -17.64 -6.54
CA HIS A 257 17.40 -18.44 -5.61
C HIS A 257 17.97 -19.66 -6.35
N ASP A 258 19.10 -20.19 -5.88
CA ASP A 258 19.65 -21.45 -6.39
C ASP A 258 18.85 -22.68 -5.87
N LEU A 259 19.21 -23.87 -6.34
CA LEU A 259 18.58 -25.14 -5.92
C LEU A 259 18.81 -25.49 -4.43
N ARG A 260 19.60 -24.71 -3.69
CA ARG A 260 19.88 -24.86 -2.26
C ARG A 260 19.20 -23.77 -1.41
N GLY A 261 18.53 -22.81 -2.03
CA GLY A 261 17.88 -21.68 -1.35
C GLY A 261 18.78 -20.47 -1.09
N ASN A 262 19.95 -20.37 -1.73
CA ASN A 262 20.80 -19.18 -1.66
C ASN A 262 20.29 -18.10 -2.64
N GLN A 263 20.25 -16.83 -2.22
CA GLN A 263 19.88 -15.71 -3.09
C GLN A 263 20.88 -15.55 -4.25
N LEU A 264 20.37 -15.42 -5.48
CA LEU A 264 21.17 -15.15 -6.68
C LEU A 264 21.30 -13.66 -7.01
N TRP A 265 20.76 -12.78 -6.15
CA TRP A 265 20.74 -11.31 -6.32
C TRP A 265 20.18 -10.83 -7.67
N ARG A 266 19.32 -11.64 -8.29
CA ARG A 266 18.70 -11.39 -9.60
C ARG A 266 17.18 -11.32 -9.47
N PHE A 267 16.52 -10.41 -10.19
CA PHE A 267 15.05 -10.34 -10.23
C PHE A 267 14.46 -10.76 -11.58
N ARG A 268 15.18 -10.50 -12.69
CA ARG A 268 14.70 -10.62 -14.07
C ARG A 268 13.47 -9.73 -14.33
N PRO A 269 13.64 -8.40 -14.45
CA PRO A 269 12.51 -7.46 -14.53
C PRO A 269 11.62 -7.69 -15.77
N ASP A 270 12.23 -8.01 -16.90
CA ASP A 270 11.56 -8.14 -18.21
C ASP A 270 11.16 -9.57 -18.58
N ASP A 271 11.55 -10.57 -17.77
CA ASP A 271 11.07 -11.94 -17.92
C ASP A 271 9.54 -12.01 -17.72
N PRO A 272 8.85 -12.94 -18.41
CA PRO A 272 7.42 -13.16 -18.22
C PRO A 272 7.11 -13.65 -16.80
N VAL A 273 5.96 -13.26 -16.26
CA VAL A 273 5.47 -13.81 -14.98
C VAL A 273 4.38 -14.87 -15.22
N THR A 274 4.50 -16.00 -14.51
CA THR A 274 3.49 -17.06 -14.54
C THR A 274 2.28 -16.73 -13.66
N ARG A 275 1.14 -17.38 -13.90
CA ARG A 275 -0.07 -17.21 -13.06
C ARG A 275 0.14 -17.63 -11.61
N ALA A 276 0.97 -18.65 -11.35
CA ALA A 276 1.36 -19.04 -9.99
C ALA A 276 2.21 -17.96 -9.28
N GLU A 277 3.16 -17.34 -9.98
CA GLU A 277 3.96 -16.24 -9.43
C GLU A 277 3.12 -14.98 -9.21
N ALA A 278 2.22 -14.64 -10.15
CA ALA A 278 1.29 -13.53 -9.99
C ALA A 278 0.37 -13.72 -8.77
N ALA A 279 -0.14 -14.94 -8.56
CA ALA A 279 -0.90 -15.30 -7.37
C ALA A 279 -0.08 -15.17 -6.08
N LYS A 280 1.20 -15.58 -6.07
CA LYS A 280 2.12 -15.35 -4.93
C LYS A 280 2.35 -13.86 -4.66
N MET A 281 2.64 -13.07 -5.69
CA MET A 281 2.85 -11.62 -5.53
C MET A 281 1.62 -10.94 -4.93
N LEU A 282 0.42 -11.27 -5.42
CA LEU A 282 -0.85 -10.74 -4.88
C LEU A 282 -1.12 -11.21 -3.45
N TYR A 283 -0.83 -12.46 -3.12
CA TYR A 283 -0.97 -12.97 -1.75
C TYR A 283 -0.03 -12.27 -0.77
N GLU A 284 1.27 -12.25 -1.07
CA GLU A 284 2.25 -11.66 -0.15
C GLU A 284 2.03 -10.14 -0.03
N HIS A 285 1.59 -9.48 -1.12
CA HIS A 285 1.16 -8.09 -1.06
C HIS A 285 -0.07 -7.88 -0.14
N LEU A 286 -1.16 -8.63 -0.33
CA LEU A 286 -2.34 -8.57 0.55
C LEU A 286 -1.99 -8.85 2.02
N ARG A 287 -1.10 -9.81 2.27
CA ARG A 287 -0.54 -10.09 3.60
C ARG A 287 0.20 -8.88 4.18
N THR A 288 1.00 -8.16 3.38
CA THR A 288 1.61 -6.90 3.87
C THR A 288 0.57 -5.82 4.16
N VAL A 289 -0.51 -5.71 3.39
CA VAL A 289 -1.59 -4.74 3.67
C VAL A 289 -2.29 -5.04 4.99
N ILE A 290 -2.57 -6.32 5.29
CA ILE A 290 -3.16 -6.76 6.56
C ILE A 290 -2.21 -6.45 7.74
N LEU A 291 -0.94 -6.87 7.66
CA LEU A 291 0.06 -6.62 8.72
C LEU A 291 0.30 -5.10 8.94
N ASN A 292 0.34 -4.29 7.88
CA ASN A 292 0.44 -2.83 8.01
C ASN A 292 -0.80 -2.22 8.68
N ALA A 293 -1.99 -2.78 8.46
CA ALA A 293 -3.22 -2.31 9.10
C ALA A 293 -3.29 -2.62 10.60
N GLU A 294 -2.62 -3.68 11.07
CA GLU A 294 -2.46 -4.01 12.50
C GLU A 294 -1.42 -3.11 13.20
N THR A 295 -0.33 -2.79 12.50
CA THR A 295 0.87 -2.17 13.12
C THR A 295 0.84 -0.65 13.25
N ALA A 296 0.01 0.03 12.43
CA ALA A 296 -0.31 1.47 12.43
C ALA A 296 0.87 2.47 12.35
N GLU A 297 0.84 3.29 11.30
CA GLU A 297 1.83 4.29 10.88
C GLU A 297 3.22 3.76 10.47
N ALA A 298 3.60 4.11 9.23
CA ALA A 298 4.98 4.05 8.78
C ALA A 298 5.82 5.11 9.52
N VAL A 299 6.99 4.72 10.03
CA VAL A 299 7.84 5.60 10.85
C VAL A 299 9.04 6.13 10.06
N VAL A 300 9.30 7.43 10.17
CA VAL A 300 10.53 8.06 9.67
C VAL A 300 11.44 8.35 10.86
N LEU A 301 12.68 7.86 10.82
CA LEU A 301 13.69 8.03 11.86
C LEU A 301 14.87 8.84 11.32
N ASP A 302 15.15 10.02 11.88
CA ASP A 302 16.39 10.76 11.60
C ASP A 302 17.55 10.16 12.40
N VAL A 303 18.66 9.84 11.72
CA VAL A 303 19.90 9.36 12.35
C VAL A 303 21.09 10.14 11.80
N SER A 304 21.87 10.79 12.66
CA SER A 304 23.17 11.33 12.25
C SER A 304 24.22 10.22 12.26
N ALA A 305 24.95 10.09 11.16
CA ALA A 305 26.14 9.26 11.06
C ALA A 305 27.37 10.17 10.96
N LYS A 306 28.31 10.02 11.88
CA LYS A 306 29.59 10.75 11.91
C LYS A 306 30.72 9.77 12.21
N ASN A 307 31.97 10.21 12.02
CA ASN A 307 33.14 9.41 12.43
C ASN A 307 32.94 8.85 13.85
N TYR A 308 33.00 7.52 13.95
CA TYR A 308 32.91 6.75 15.19
C TYR A 308 31.54 6.76 15.92
N ALA A 309 30.48 7.34 15.34
CA ALA A 309 29.18 7.44 16.02
C ALA A 309 27.94 7.45 15.09
N PHE A 310 26.91 6.72 15.52
CA PHE A 310 25.52 6.99 15.15
C PHE A 310 24.81 7.74 16.28
N SER A 311 23.84 8.60 15.94
CA SER A 311 22.99 9.28 16.92
C SER A 311 21.55 9.43 16.38
N PRO A 312 20.52 8.87 17.04
CA PRO A 312 20.60 8.03 18.25
C PRO A 312 21.31 6.68 17.98
N LYS A 313 21.93 6.10 19.02
CA LYS A 313 22.52 4.74 18.96
C LYS A 313 21.48 3.63 19.06
N THR A 314 20.30 3.91 19.61
CA THR A 314 19.21 2.94 19.75
C THR A 314 18.02 3.40 18.93
N LEU A 315 17.50 2.50 18.11
CA LEU A 315 16.27 2.68 17.33
C LEU A 315 15.20 1.72 17.88
N THR A 316 13.94 2.11 17.85
CA THR A 316 12.83 1.24 18.28
C THR A 316 11.68 1.35 17.30
N VAL A 317 11.25 0.20 16.80
CA VAL A 317 10.21 0.03 15.77
C VAL A 317 9.34 -1.18 16.13
N ARG A 318 8.22 -1.38 15.44
CA ARG A 318 7.39 -2.59 15.59
C ARG A 318 7.67 -3.60 14.48
N LYS A 319 7.52 -4.90 14.76
CA LYS A 319 7.46 -5.95 13.75
C LYS A 319 6.35 -5.60 12.75
N GLY A 320 6.62 -5.76 11.46
CA GLY A 320 5.67 -5.45 10.38
C GLY A 320 5.52 -3.96 10.05
N GLN A 321 6.08 -3.04 10.84
CA GLN A 321 6.02 -1.61 10.57
C GLN A 321 6.90 -1.22 9.38
N PHE A 322 6.41 -0.35 8.49
CA PHE A 322 7.26 0.24 7.46
C PHE A 322 8.17 1.32 8.06
N VAL A 323 9.48 1.08 8.02
CA VAL A 323 10.50 1.96 8.61
C VAL A 323 11.28 2.65 7.49
N THR A 324 11.44 3.97 7.57
CA THR A 324 12.41 4.73 6.77
C THR A 324 13.40 5.42 7.69
N ILE A 325 14.67 5.00 7.67
CA ILE A 325 15.74 5.76 8.31
C ILE A 325 16.26 6.79 7.31
N ARG A 326 16.27 8.07 7.70
CA ARG A 326 16.94 9.16 7.01
C ARG A 326 18.27 9.44 7.72
N PHE A 327 19.37 9.08 7.06
CA PHE A 327 20.70 9.38 7.54
C PHE A 327 21.12 10.80 7.17
N ARG A 328 21.82 11.47 8.09
CA ARG A 328 22.64 12.66 7.80
C ARG A 328 24.10 12.33 8.06
N SER A 329 24.88 12.17 6.99
CA SER A 329 26.26 11.67 7.03
C SER A 329 27.28 12.81 6.93
N THR A 330 28.28 12.84 7.82
CA THR A 330 29.44 13.73 7.69
C THR A 330 30.69 12.91 7.34
N GLY A 331 30.80 12.57 6.05
CA GLY A 331 31.82 11.66 5.52
C GLY A 331 31.23 10.32 5.05
N ARG A 332 32.13 9.43 4.58
CA ARG A 332 31.77 8.12 4.04
C ARG A 332 31.59 7.10 5.16
N HIS A 333 30.40 6.53 5.27
CA HIS A 333 30.06 5.48 6.26
C HIS A 333 29.28 4.35 5.60
N THR A 334 28.93 3.30 6.35
CA THR A 334 27.86 2.35 5.97
C THR A 334 26.86 2.22 7.10
N PHE A 335 25.63 1.84 6.77
CA PHE A 335 24.67 1.25 7.70
C PHE A 335 24.57 -0.24 7.40
N THR A 336 25.29 -1.04 8.21
CA THR A 336 25.36 -2.50 8.09
C THR A 336 24.50 -3.10 9.20
N LEU A 337 23.48 -3.87 8.85
CA LEU A 337 22.51 -4.47 9.76
C LEU A 337 22.24 -5.92 9.33
N PRO A 338 23.15 -6.86 9.65
CA PRO A 338 23.13 -8.22 9.07
C PRO A 338 21.87 -9.03 9.39
N GLY A 339 21.26 -8.82 10.56
CA GLY A 339 20.05 -9.54 10.98
C GLY A 339 18.78 -9.23 10.17
N LEU A 340 18.85 -8.23 9.28
CA LEU A 340 17.82 -7.89 8.29
C LEU A 340 18.40 -7.80 6.86
N GLU A 341 19.59 -8.38 6.63
CA GLU A 341 20.27 -8.44 5.31
C GLU A 341 20.58 -7.07 4.67
N ILE A 342 20.60 -5.99 5.46
CA ILE A 342 20.83 -4.61 4.98
C ILE A 342 22.31 -4.24 5.05
N ASN A 343 22.86 -3.73 3.95
CA ASN A 343 24.14 -3.02 3.92
C ASN A 343 24.06 -1.82 2.96
N LYS A 344 23.86 -0.62 3.49
CA LYS A 344 23.77 0.64 2.72
C LYS A 344 25.06 1.43 2.85
N LEU A 345 25.67 1.80 1.72
CA LEU A 345 26.70 2.84 1.68
C LEU A 345 26.07 4.21 1.96
N LEU A 346 26.63 4.95 2.92
CA LEU A 346 26.29 6.33 3.25
C LEU A 346 27.39 7.23 2.66
N ALA A 347 27.23 7.62 1.40
CA ALA A 347 28.22 8.41 0.66
C ALA A 347 27.86 9.89 0.54
N ASN A 348 26.56 10.20 0.49
CA ASN A 348 26.03 11.56 0.36
C ASN A 348 25.65 12.16 1.73
N GLU A 349 25.45 13.49 1.78
CA GLU A 349 25.03 14.18 3.01
C GLU A 349 23.72 13.62 3.58
N ILE A 350 22.75 13.36 2.70
CA ILE A 350 21.46 12.74 3.06
C ILE A 350 21.33 11.43 2.27
N GLU A 351 21.02 10.36 3.00
CA GLU A 351 20.83 9.01 2.46
C GLU A 351 19.63 8.37 3.17
N THR A 352 18.96 7.42 2.51
CA THR A 352 17.82 6.70 3.10
C THR A 352 18.00 5.18 3.06
N VAL A 353 17.39 4.52 4.04
CA VAL A 353 17.23 3.07 4.14
C VAL A 353 15.78 2.80 4.52
N ALA A 354 15.07 2.01 3.73
CA ALA A 354 13.69 1.63 4.02
C ALA A 354 13.58 0.10 4.17
N PHE A 355 12.82 -0.38 5.16
CA PHE A 355 12.65 -1.81 5.45
C PHE A 355 11.37 -2.10 6.25
N VAL A 356 10.94 -3.37 6.25
CA VAL A 356 9.89 -3.88 7.14
C VAL A 356 10.47 -5.03 7.98
N PRO A 357 10.65 -4.88 9.31
CA PRO A 357 11.26 -5.91 10.12
C PRO A 357 10.26 -7.05 10.41
N GLN A 358 10.55 -8.25 9.92
CA GLN A 358 9.64 -9.40 10.01
C GLN A 358 9.80 -10.24 11.30
N LYS A 359 10.84 -9.97 12.10
CA LYS A 359 11.19 -10.69 13.32
C LYS A 359 11.34 -9.68 14.47
N THR A 360 10.77 -9.99 15.63
CA THR A 360 11.00 -9.27 16.89
C THR A 360 12.38 -9.59 17.47
N GLY A 361 12.92 -8.72 18.31
CA GLY A 361 14.22 -8.88 18.97
C GLY A 361 15.15 -7.67 18.83
N GLU A 362 16.39 -7.84 19.23
CA GLU A 362 17.44 -6.81 19.12
C GLU A 362 18.43 -7.15 18.00
N PHE A 363 18.67 -6.20 17.11
CA PHE A 363 19.53 -6.37 15.94
C PHE A 363 20.61 -5.27 15.93
N ARG A 364 21.87 -5.67 16.09
CA ARG A 364 23.01 -4.74 16.07
C ARG A 364 23.26 -4.22 14.65
N PHE A 365 23.44 -2.92 14.53
CA PHE A 365 23.96 -2.26 13.32
C PHE A 365 25.32 -1.60 13.58
N PHE A 366 26.11 -1.42 12.52
CA PHE A 366 27.46 -0.87 12.57
C PHE A 366 27.92 -0.27 11.24
N CYS A 367 28.98 0.54 11.29
CA CYS A 367 29.69 1.02 10.10
C CYS A 367 30.86 0.08 9.79
N ALA A 368 30.91 -0.43 8.57
CA ALA A 368 31.92 -1.38 8.08
C ALA A 368 33.13 -0.69 7.40
N VAL A 369 33.27 0.63 7.54
CA VAL A 369 34.51 1.34 7.22
C VAL A 369 35.57 0.96 8.25
N GLN A 370 36.80 0.70 7.80
CA GLN A 370 37.94 0.29 8.64
C GLN A 370 38.05 1.12 9.92
N GLU A 371 38.22 0.45 11.06
CA GLU A 371 38.33 1.02 12.41
C GLU A 371 37.07 1.75 12.95
N HIS A 372 36.02 1.97 12.14
CA HIS A 372 34.83 2.69 12.62
C HIS A 372 34.04 1.86 13.63
N GLN A 373 33.84 0.57 13.38
CA GLN A 373 33.18 -0.34 14.32
C GLN A 373 33.98 -0.44 15.62
N GLU A 374 35.28 -0.63 15.52
CA GLU A 374 36.22 -0.86 16.62
C GLU A 374 36.30 0.37 17.54
N LYS A 375 36.21 1.57 16.97
CA LYS A 375 36.11 2.86 17.69
C LYS A 375 34.68 3.21 18.14
N GLY A 376 33.71 2.29 18.01
CA GLY A 376 32.39 2.42 18.63
C GLY A 376 31.25 2.93 17.75
N MET A 377 31.41 2.91 16.42
CA MET A 377 30.35 3.22 15.44
C MET A 377 29.35 2.08 15.30
N VAL A 378 28.63 1.83 16.38
CA VAL A 378 27.65 0.75 16.56
C VAL A 378 26.36 1.28 17.14
N GLY A 379 25.27 0.55 16.93
CA GLY A 379 23.96 0.80 17.52
C GLY A 379 23.07 -0.44 17.51
N THR A 380 21.87 -0.32 18.06
CA THR A 380 20.89 -1.41 18.20
C THR A 380 19.53 -0.99 17.66
N LEU A 381 18.96 -1.80 16.77
CA LEU A 381 17.56 -1.73 16.38
C LEU A 381 16.76 -2.70 17.24
N ILE A 382 15.81 -2.18 18.03
CA ILE A 382 14.87 -2.97 18.82
C ILE A 382 13.57 -3.08 18.03
N VAL A 383 13.16 -4.31 17.70
CA VAL A 383 11.89 -4.61 17.03
C VAL A 383 10.95 -5.24 18.06
N LYS A 384 9.86 -4.53 18.37
CA LYS A 384 8.82 -4.94 19.32
C LYS A 384 7.65 -5.63 18.64
#